data_AF-E2SBT1-F1
#
_entry.id   AF-E2SBT1-F1
#
_cell.length_a   1.000
_cell.length_b   1.000
_cell.length_c   1.000
_cell.angle_alpha   90.00
_cell.angle_beta   90.00
_cell.angle_gamma   90.00
#
_symmetry.space_group_name_H-M   'P 1'
#
loop_
_entity.id
_entity.type
_entity.pdbx_description
1 polymer ?
#
loop_
_entity_poly.entity_id
_entity_poly.type
_entity_poly.pdbx_seq_one_letter_code
_entity_poly.pdbx_strand_id
1 'polypeptide(L)'
;MTYTRITDGAELVSELSGSDVDDDVEVRYRVLDLWMVTIRSATSGLDTGPETLTVEPFVDEDGRAEESSRDELLTGDVLRAVPMQDARRRIKRAKLEWAQTHGYMDPIPSRFSTDRDFALLARIYADAVAAGQRNPIKNLSVRYGISRNTLSARIRVARDRGLLTRPDEGDGGSLTPAAVALLEQQAGEAGGSDG
;
A
#
# COMPACT_ATOMS: atom_id res chain seq x y z
N MET A 1 -19.06 -15.33 13.24
CA MET A 1 -17.99 -14.81 12.36
C MET A 1 -16.78 -15.74 12.38
N THR A 2 -16.07 -15.93 11.27
CA THR A 2 -14.79 -16.68 11.25
C THR A 2 -13.64 -15.69 11.28
N TYR A 3 -12.95 -15.58 12.42
CA TYR A 3 -11.76 -14.74 12.55
C TYR A 3 -10.54 -15.49 12.01
N THR A 4 -9.67 -14.78 11.29
CA THR A 4 -8.38 -15.34 10.86
C THR A 4 -7.30 -14.80 11.76
N ARG A 5 -6.67 -15.67 12.56
CA ARG A 5 -5.54 -15.28 13.40
C ARG A 5 -4.33 -14.92 12.54
N ILE A 6 -3.79 -13.73 12.73
CA ILE A 6 -2.66 -13.20 11.94
C ILE A 6 -1.36 -13.27 12.75
N THR A 7 -1.43 -12.94 14.04
CA THR A 7 -0.34 -13.10 15.01
C THR A 7 -0.90 -13.59 16.34
N ASP A 8 -0.04 -13.87 17.31
CA ASP A 8 -0.46 -14.32 18.65
C ASP A 8 -1.40 -13.33 19.35
N GLY A 9 -1.31 -12.03 19.02
CA GLY A 9 -2.11 -10.95 19.62
C GLY A 9 -3.00 -10.17 18.65
N ALA A 10 -3.16 -10.61 17.40
CA ALA A 10 -4.02 -9.92 16.44
C ALA A 10 -4.79 -10.88 15.52
N GLU A 11 -6.08 -10.62 15.40
CA GLU A 11 -7.01 -11.36 14.55
C GLU A 11 -7.63 -10.43 13.52
N LEU A 12 -7.68 -10.85 12.26
CA LEU A 12 -8.39 -10.10 11.23
C LEU A 12 -9.90 -10.25 11.44
N VAL A 13 -10.58 -9.10 11.56
CA VAL A 13 -12.04 -9.03 11.70
C VAL A 13 -12.69 -8.81 10.34
N SER A 14 -12.20 -7.85 9.56
CA SER A 14 -12.73 -7.56 8.24
C SER A 14 -11.69 -6.88 7.34
N GLU A 15 -11.89 -7.06 6.04
CA GLU A 15 -11.20 -6.34 4.97
C GLU A 15 -12.30 -5.79 4.07
N LEU A 16 -12.44 -4.46 4.04
CA LEU A 16 -13.37 -3.76 3.18
C LEU A 16 -12.54 -3.00 2.14
N SER A 17 -12.65 -3.41 0.89
CA SER A 17 -12.11 -2.62 -0.22
C SER A 17 -13.20 -1.64 -0.67
N GLY A 18 -12.82 -0.38 -0.87
CA GLY A 18 -13.72 0.74 -1.17
C GLY A 18 -14.89 0.38 -2.07
N SER A 19 -16.09 0.70 -1.57
CA SER A 19 -17.33 0.71 -2.35
C SER A 19 -17.33 1.94 -3.28
N ASP A 20 -18.23 1.98 -4.28
CA ASP A 20 -18.41 3.12 -5.20
C ASP A 20 -18.61 4.50 -4.51
N VAL A 21 -18.82 4.53 -3.18
CA VAL A 21 -19.14 5.73 -2.38
C VAL A 21 -17.97 6.20 -1.51
N ASP A 22 -17.00 5.33 -1.20
CA ASP A 22 -15.85 5.67 -0.36
C ASP A 22 -14.59 5.02 -0.99
N ASP A 23 -13.76 5.86 -1.59
CA ASP A 23 -12.49 5.50 -2.25
C ASP A 23 -11.41 5.16 -1.22
N ASP A 24 -11.71 4.30 -0.26
CA ASP A 24 -10.81 3.91 0.82
C ASP A 24 -10.74 2.39 0.96
N VAL A 25 -9.53 1.87 1.22
CA VAL A 25 -9.35 0.52 1.73
C VAL A 25 -9.30 0.57 3.24
N GLU A 26 -10.09 -0.28 3.88
CA GLU A 26 -10.14 -0.44 5.32
C GLU A 26 -9.80 -1.88 5.72
N VAL A 27 -8.86 -2.02 6.66
CA VAL A 27 -8.52 -3.30 7.28
C VAL A 27 -8.71 -3.20 8.78
N ARG A 28 -9.48 -4.12 9.36
CA ARG A 28 -9.82 -4.14 10.78
C ARG A 28 -9.24 -5.36 11.49
N TYR A 29 -8.57 -5.11 12.61
CA TYR A 29 -8.00 -6.13 13.47
C TYR A 29 -8.57 -6.05 14.87
N ARG A 30 -8.87 -7.20 15.46
CA ARG A 30 -9.04 -7.35 16.91
C ARG A 30 -7.65 -7.60 17.49
N VAL A 31 -7.22 -6.75 18.41
CA VAL A 31 -5.88 -6.76 18.99
C VAL A 31 -5.97 -6.98 20.49
N LEU A 32 -5.24 -7.98 20.99
CA LEU A 32 -5.24 -8.41 22.39
C LEU A 32 -6.65 -8.60 22.96
N ASP A 33 -7.58 -9.07 22.13
CA ASP A 33 -9.00 -9.30 22.41
C ASP A 33 -9.85 -8.07 22.83
N LEU A 34 -9.23 -6.95 23.16
CA LEU A 34 -9.85 -5.79 23.80
C LEU A 34 -9.96 -4.58 22.89
N TRP A 35 -9.16 -4.52 21.82
CA TRP A 35 -9.06 -3.35 20.96
C TRP A 35 -9.45 -3.67 19.53
N MET A 36 -10.23 -2.79 18.92
CA MET A 36 -10.43 -2.73 17.49
C MET A 36 -9.43 -1.74 16.91
N VAL A 37 -8.61 -2.21 15.98
CA VAL A 37 -7.66 -1.37 15.24
C VAL A 37 -8.12 -1.31 13.79
N THR A 38 -8.49 -0.12 13.36
CA THR A 38 -8.92 0.17 11.99
C THR A 38 -7.80 0.92 11.28
N ILE A 39 -7.36 0.37 10.15
CA ILE A 39 -6.32 0.96 9.31
C ILE A 39 -6.94 1.32 7.96
N ARG A 40 -6.86 2.60 7.61
CA ARG A 40 -7.43 3.17 6.37
C ARG A 40 -6.36 3.70 5.44
N SER A 41 -6.64 3.64 4.15
CA SER A 41 -5.80 4.23 3.10
C SER A 41 -6.63 4.51 1.85
N ALA A 42 -6.50 5.69 1.26
CA ALA A 42 -7.22 6.06 0.04
C ALA A 42 -6.90 5.10 -1.12
N THR A 43 -7.90 4.52 -1.78
CA THR A 43 -7.72 3.70 -3.00
C THR A 43 -7.09 4.52 -4.12
N SER A 44 -7.38 5.82 -4.18
CA SER A 44 -6.77 6.78 -5.08
C SER A 44 -5.54 7.44 -4.44
N GLY A 45 -4.36 7.29 -5.04
CA GLY A 45 -3.18 8.01 -4.57
C GLY A 45 -1.86 7.30 -4.89
N LEU A 46 -0.77 8.08 -4.86
CA LEU A 46 0.57 7.58 -5.08
C LEU A 46 1.14 6.87 -3.84
N ASP A 47 0.54 7.02 -2.66
CA ASP A 47 1.02 6.37 -1.45
C ASP A 47 0.50 4.94 -1.35
N THR A 48 1.38 4.01 -0.98
CA THR A 48 1.07 2.58 -0.79
C THR A 48 0.91 2.21 0.69
N GLY A 49 1.10 3.19 1.58
CA GLY A 49 1.03 3.02 3.03
C GLY A 49 -0.37 3.26 3.62
N PRO A 50 -0.57 2.84 4.88
CA PRO A 50 -1.73 3.24 5.67
C PRO A 50 -1.64 4.73 6.00
N GLU A 51 -2.77 5.44 5.87
CA GLU A 51 -2.87 6.88 6.07
C GLU A 51 -3.42 7.21 7.46
N THR A 52 -4.39 6.42 7.92
CA THR A 52 -5.02 6.61 9.22
C THR A 52 -5.04 5.29 9.99
N LEU A 53 -4.70 5.37 11.28
CA LEU A 53 -4.87 4.28 12.23
C LEU A 53 -5.75 4.78 13.37
N THR A 54 -6.86 4.08 13.59
CA THR A 54 -7.81 4.35 14.68
C THR A 54 -7.81 3.15 15.63
N VAL A 55 -7.71 3.42 16.92
CA VAL A 55 -7.80 2.41 17.97
C VAL A 55 -8.99 2.75 18.85
N GLU A 56 -9.91 1.81 18.99
CA GLU A 56 -11.12 1.94 19.81
C GLU A 56 -11.35 0.65 20.61
N PRO A 57 -12.03 0.71 21.76
CA PRO A 57 -12.42 -0.49 22.49
C PRO A 57 -13.23 -1.43 21.58
N PHE A 58 -12.89 -2.71 21.60
CA PHE A 58 -13.65 -3.71 20.86
C PHE A 58 -15.06 -3.82 21.43
N VAL A 59 -16.05 -3.80 20.55
CA VAL A 59 -17.46 -3.97 20.89
C VAL A 59 -17.96 -5.23 20.18
N ASP A 60 -18.56 -6.15 20.94
CA ASP A 60 -19.11 -7.40 20.42
C ASP A 60 -20.43 -7.19 19.63
N GLU A 61 -21.00 -8.28 19.10
CA GLU A 61 -22.24 -8.26 18.31
C GLU A 61 -23.45 -7.72 19.11
N ASP A 62 -23.41 -7.77 20.44
CA ASP A 62 -24.45 -7.27 21.33
C ASP A 62 -24.27 -5.79 21.70
N GLY A 63 -23.27 -5.12 21.11
CA GLY A 63 -22.96 -3.72 21.41
C GLY A 63 -22.27 -3.54 22.77
N ARG A 64 -21.71 -4.61 23.35
CA ARG A 64 -21.01 -4.57 24.63
C ARG A 64 -19.51 -4.51 24.38
N ALA A 65 -18.89 -3.46 24.91
CA ALA A 65 -17.45 -3.48 25.12
C ALA A 65 -17.15 -4.35 26.35
N GLU A 66 -16.06 -5.11 26.33
CA GLU A 66 -15.58 -5.72 27.57
C GLU A 66 -15.29 -4.61 28.58
N GLU A 67 -15.77 -4.80 29.82
CA GLU A 67 -15.62 -3.82 30.90
C GLU A 67 -14.14 -3.49 31.15
N SER A 68 -13.27 -4.49 30.97
CA SER A 68 -11.82 -4.36 31.00
C SER A 68 -11.27 -3.38 29.94
N SER A 69 -11.83 -3.33 28.73
CA SER A 69 -11.36 -2.43 27.66
C SER A 69 -11.69 -0.95 27.90
N ARG A 70 -12.69 -0.65 28.74
CA ARG A 70 -13.12 0.74 29.01
C ARG A 70 -12.25 1.43 30.05
N ASP A 71 -11.74 0.66 31.00
CA ASP A 71 -10.90 1.16 32.10
C ASP A 71 -9.39 0.96 31.84
N GLU A 72 -9.03 0.10 30.88
CA GLU A 72 -7.64 -0.14 30.53
C GLU A 72 -7.11 0.96 29.59
N LEU A 73 -5.98 1.55 29.98
CA LEU A 73 -5.31 2.58 29.20
C LEU A 73 -4.73 1.96 27.92
N LEU A 74 -4.83 2.69 26.79
CA LEU A 74 -4.13 2.31 25.57
C LEU A 74 -2.63 2.18 25.84
N THR A 75 -2.13 0.95 25.88
CA THR A 75 -0.72 0.68 26.17
C THR A 75 0.12 0.61 24.90
N GLY A 76 1.43 0.78 25.04
CA GLY A 76 2.37 0.59 23.92
C GLY A 76 2.36 -0.84 23.36
N ASP A 77 1.87 -1.82 24.12
CA ASP A 77 1.79 -3.22 23.69
C ASP A 77 0.67 -3.44 22.68
N VAL A 78 -0.44 -2.68 22.78
CA VAL A 78 -1.50 -2.65 21.76
C VAL A 78 -0.90 -2.25 20.41
N LEU A 79 -0.14 -1.15 20.37
CA LEU A 79 0.48 -0.66 19.14
C LEU A 79 1.51 -1.64 18.55
N ARG A 80 2.26 -2.36 19.39
CA ARG A 80 3.23 -3.38 18.94
C ARG A 80 2.57 -4.64 18.41
N ALA A 81 1.39 -4.99 18.92
CA ALA A 81 0.64 -6.15 18.48
C ALA A 81 -0.06 -5.93 17.12
N VAL A 82 -0.20 -4.68 16.66
CA VAL A 82 -0.79 -4.37 15.35
C VAL A 82 0.06 -4.97 14.22
N PRO A 83 -0.50 -5.83 13.35
CA PRO A 83 0.23 -6.52 12.30
C PRO A 83 0.43 -5.61 11.07
N MET A 84 1.24 -4.55 11.22
CA MET A 84 1.37 -3.48 10.23
C MET A 84 1.87 -3.94 8.85
N GLN A 85 2.71 -4.97 8.80
CA GLN A 85 3.19 -5.56 7.54
C GLN A 85 2.06 -6.30 6.79
N ASP A 86 1.19 -7.00 7.52
CA ASP A 86 0.02 -7.66 6.93
C ASP A 86 -0.98 -6.61 6.41
N ALA A 87 -1.23 -5.56 7.21
CA ALA A 87 -2.11 -4.45 6.83
C ALA A 87 -1.63 -3.77 5.54
N ARG A 88 -0.34 -3.43 5.44
CA ARG A 88 0.29 -2.88 4.23
C ARG A 88 0.11 -3.80 3.02
N ARG A 89 0.31 -5.11 3.19
CA ARG A 89 0.16 -6.08 2.11
C ARG A 89 -1.28 -6.14 1.59
N ARG A 90 -2.27 -6.10 2.50
CA ARG A 90 -3.70 -6.10 2.17
C ARG A 90 -4.13 -4.82 1.49
N ILE A 91 -3.78 -3.66 2.06
CA ILE A 91 -4.03 -2.35 1.46
C ILE A 91 -3.46 -2.28 0.05
N LYS A 92 -2.19 -2.67 -0.14
CA LYS A 92 -1.56 -2.70 -1.45
C LYS A 92 -2.31 -3.59 -2.46
N ARG A 93 -2.77 -4.76 -2.03
CA ARG A 93 -3.56 -5.67 -2.89
C ARG A 93 -4.88 -5.03 -3.28
N ALA A 94 -5.65 -4.54 -2.31
CA ALA A 94 -6.96 -3.94 -2.54
C ALA A 94 -6.87 -2.69 -3.44
N LYS A 95 -5.89 -1.80 -3.22
CA LYS A 95 -5.64 -0.66 -4.13
C LYS A 95 -5.35 -1.12 -5.56
N LEU A 96 -4.58 -2.20 -5.73
CA LEU A 96 -4.26 -2.73 -7.05
C LEU A 96 -5.47 -3.38 -7.74
N GLU A 97 -6.33 -4.07 -6.99
CA GLU A 97 -7.60 -4.63 -7.48
C GLU A 97 -8.57 -3.52 -7.89
N TRP A 98 -8.68 -2.49 -7.06
CA TRP A 98 -9.47 -1.30 -7.35
C TRP A 98 -8.94 -0.57 -8.58
N ALA A 99 -7.63 -0.33 -8.69
CA ALA A 99 -6.98 0.27 -9.87
C ALA A 99 -7.19 -0.53 -11.16
N GLN A 100 -7.22 -1.87 -11.07
CA GLN A 100 -7.54 -2.73 -12.21
C GLN A 100 -9.01 -2.63 -12.64
N THR A 101 -9.92 -2.45 -11.67
CA THR A 101 -11.37 -2.43 -11.90
C THR A 101 -11.83 -1.06 -12.39
N HIS A 102 -11.34 0.01 -11.78
CA HIS A 102 -11.75 1.39 -12.04
C HIS A 102 -10.81 2.14 -12.98
N GLY A 103 -9.72 1.50 -13.42
CA GLY A 103 -8.77 2.09 -14.37
C GLY A 103 -7.99 3.27 -13.80
N TYR A 104 -7.95 3.45 -12.47
CA TYR A 104 -7.10 4.46 -11.85
C TYR A 104 -5.64 4.04 -12.03
N MET A 105 -4.91 4.81 -12.83
CA MET A 105 -3.51 4.55 -13.14
C MET A 105 -2.69 5.65 -12.52
N ASP A 106 -1.63 5.27 -11.80
CA ASP A 106 -0.57 6.22 -11.49
C ASP A 106 -0.10 6.85 -12.81
N PRO A 107 -0.25 8.17 -13.00
CA PRO A 107 0.03 8.79 -14.26
C PRO A 107 1.52 8.66 -14.56
N ILE A 108 1.85 7.98 -15.65
CA ILE A 108 3.23 7.95 -16.13
C ILE A 108 3.48 9.24 -16.93
N PRO A 109 4.54 10.01 -16.62
CA PRO A 109 4.93 11.17 -17.40
C PRO A 109 5.07 10.84 -18.89
N SER A 110 4.53 11.70 -19.75
CA SER A 110 4.68 11.55 -21.20
C SER A 110 6.14 11.65 -21.65
N ARG A 111 6.95 12.41 -20.90
CA ARG A 111 8.39 12.58 -21.09
C ARG A 111 9.13 12.21 -19.81
N PHE A 112 10.21 11.44 -19.98
CA PHE A 112 11.10 11.03 -18.90
C PHE A 112 12.37 11.85 -18.99
N SER A 113 12.51 12.84 -18.13
CA SER A 113 13.69 13.72 -18.09
C SER A 113 14.36 13.73 -16.73
N THR A 114 13.63 13.41 -15.66
CA THR A 114 14.11 13.53 -14.28
C THR A 114 14.30 12.16 -13.65
N ASP A 115 15.18 12.05 -12.65
CA ASP A 115 15.33 10.82 -11.85
C ASP A 115 14.02 10.41 -11.19
N ARG A 116 13.17 11.39 -10.86
CA ARG A 116 11.82 11.18 -10.34
C ARG A 116 10.92 10.43 -11.31
N ASP A 117 10.92 10.78 -12.60
CA ASP A 117 10.13 10.09 -13.62
C ASP A 117 10.50 8.60 -13.68
N PHE A 118 11.80 8.32 -13.59
CA PHE A 118 12.32 6.96 -13.55
C PHE A 118 12.02 6.25 -12.23
N ALA A 119 12.02 6.95 -11.10
CA ALA A 119 11.64 6.41 -9.79
C ALA A 119 10.16 6.02 -9.76
N LEU A 120 9.28 6.84 -10.33
CA LEU A 120 7.85 6.55 -10.44
C LEU A 120 7.60 5.29 -11.30
N LEU A 121 8.25 5.20 -12.47
CA LEU A 121 8.16 4.01 -13.31
C LEU A 121 8.75 2.77 -12.61
N ALA A 122 9.85 2.92 -11.86
CA ALA A 122 10.43 1.84 -11.08
C ALA A 122 9.46 1.33 -10.02
N ARG A 123 8.72 2.21 -9.35
CA ARG A 123 7.68 1.84 -8.38
C ARG A 123 6.56 1.05 -9.04
N ILE A 124 5.98 1.60 -10.11
CA ILE A 124 4.89 0.95 -10.85
C ILE A 124 5.30 -0.45 -11.31
N TYR A 125 6.54 -0.61 -11.77
CA TYR A 125 7.07 -1.91 -12.17
C TYR A 125 7.29 -2.85 -10.98
N ALA A 126 7.91 -2.38 -9.89
CA ALA A 126 8.13 -3.18 -8.69
C ALA A 126 6.80 -3.64 -8.06
N ASP A 127 5.76 -2.80 -8.10
CA ASP A 127 4.43 -3.15 -7.61
C ASP A 127 3.76 -4.24 -8.47
N ALA A 128 3.88 -4.13 -9.79
CA ALA A 128 3.40 -5.17 -10.71
C ALA A 128 4.12 -6.51 -10.50
N VAL A 129 5.43 -6.48 -10.21
CA VAL A 129 6.22 -7.67 -9.88
C VAL A 129 5.82 -8.26 -8.54
N ALA A 130 5.73 -7.45 -7.49
CA ALA A 130 5.33 -7.88 -6.14
C ALA A 130 3.91 -8.46 -6.10
N ALA A 131 3.05 -8.05 -7.02
CA ALA A 131 1.71 -8.62 -7.23
C ALA A 131 1.72 -9.99 -7.94
N GLY A 132 2.89 -10.55 -8.26
CA GLY A 132 3.01 -11.84 -8.92
C GLY A 132 2.60 -11.83 -10.40
N GLN A 133 2.61 -10.66 -11.06
CA GLN A 133 2.25 -10.61 -12.48
C GLN A 133 3.28 -11.38 -13.30
N ARG A 134 2.84 -12.42 -14.03
CA ARG A 134 3.70 -13.25 -14.89
C ARG A 134 4.47 -12.49 -15.96
N ASN A 135 3.98 -11.32 -16.41
CA ASN A 135 4.64 -10.50 -17.44
C ASN A 135 4.44 -8.99 -17.21
N PRO A 136 5.12 -8.38 -16.21
CA PRO A 136 4.87 -7.00 -15.80
C PRO A 136 5.05 -6.01 -16.96
N ILE A 137 6.12 -6.14 -17.74
CA ILE A 137 6.40 -5.25 -18.88
C ILE A 137 5.30 -5.33 -19.95
N LYS A 138 4.81 -6.54 -20.25
CA LYS A 138 3.73 -6.73 -21.23
C LYS A 138 2.44 -6.07 -20.73
N ASN A 139 2.10 -6.30 -19.47
CA ASN A 139 0.88 -5.76 -18.87
C ASN A 139 0.94 -4.23 -18.80
N LEU A 140 2.05 -3.66 -18.34
CA LEU A 140 2.27 -2.22 -18.30
C LEU A 140 2.28 -1.58 -19.69
N SER A 141 2.84 -2.27 -20.69
CA SER A 141 2.81 -1.79 -22.08
C SER A 141 1.39 -1.64 -22.61
N VAL A 142 0.52 -2.62 -22.36
CA VAL A 142 -0.91 -2.54 -22.71
C VAL A 142 -1.60 -1.46 -21.88
N ARG A 143 -1.34 -1.45 -20.57
CA ARG A 143 -1.97 -0.53 -19.61
C ARG A 143 -1.72 0.94 -19.93
N TYR A 144 -0.48 1.29 -20.31
CA TYR A 144 -0.07 2.68 -20.52
C TYR A 144 0.05 3.09 -22.00
N GLY A 145 -0.23 2.19 -22.94
CA GLY A 145 -0.06 2.47 -24.37
C GLY A 145 1.40 2.72 -24.79
N ILE A 146 2.37 2.30 -23.97
CA ILE A 146 3.81 2.46 -24.22
C ILE A 146 4.35 1.17 -24.83
N SER A 147 5.19 1.26 -25.86
CA SER A 147 5.80 0.07 -26.45
C SER A 147 6.63 -0.72 -25.43
N ARG A 148 6.63 -2.06 -25.51
CA ARG A 148 7.43 -2.91 -24.61
C ARG A 148 8.93 -2.57 -24.64
N ASN A 149 9.44 -2.18 -25.81
CA ASN A 149 10.83 -1.78 -25.98
C ASN A 149 11.12 -0.48 -25.24
N THR A 150 10.25 0.51 -25.37
CA THR A 150 10.36 1.78 -24.65
C THR A 150 10.30 1.56 -23.14
N LEU A 151 9.35 0.74 -22.67
CA LEU A 151 9.20 0.45 -21.24
C LEU A 151 10.44 -0.29 -20.70
N SER A 152 10.93 -1.29 -21.42
CA SER A 152 12.15 -2.03 -21.04
C SER A 152 13.39 -1.13 -21.01
N ALA A 153 13.53 -0.23 -22.00
CA ALA A 153 14.63 0.74 -22.03
C ALA A 153 14.57 1.69 -20.83
N ARG A 154 13.38 2.19 -20.48
CA ARG A 154 13.21 3.08 -19.32
C ARG A 154 13.45 2.37 -17.99
N ILE A 155 13.01 1.12 -17.84
CA ILE A 155 13.32 0.29 -16.66
C ILE A 155 14.83 0.03 -16.55
N ARG A 156 15.50 -0.20 -17.68
CA ARG A 156 16.96 -0.32 -17.70
C ARG A 156 17.62 0.98 -17.22
N VAL A 157 17.19 2.14 -17.71
CA VAL A 157 17.70 3.44 -17.25
C VAL A 157 17.46 3.62 -15.75
N ALA A 158 16.28 3.23 -15.24
CA ALA A 158 16.01 3.29 -13.79
C ALA A 158 16.98 2.40 -12.98
N ARG A 159 17.33 1.22 -13.48
CA ARG A 159 18.36 0.36 -12.86
C ARG A 159 19.75 0.97 -12.93
N ASP A 160 20.12 1.52 -14.09
CA ASP A 160 21.44 2.15 -14.29
C ASP A 160 21.61 3.39 -13.39
N ARG A 161 20.50 4.08 -13.07
CA ARG A 161 20.45 5.18 -12.09
C ARG A 161 20.38 4.73 -10.63
N GLY A 162 20.40 3.42 -10.36
CA GLY A 162 20.32 2.89 -9.00
C GLY A 162 18.97 3.11 -8.33
N LEU A 163 17.88 3.27 -9.09
CA LEU A 163 16.51 3.46 -8.58
C LEU A 163 15.75 2.14 -8.44
N LEU A 164 16.21 1.12 -9.14
CA LEU A 164 15.67 -0.24 -9.09
C LEU A 164 16.82 -1.23 -8.98
N THR A 165 16.69 -2.21 -8.10
CA THR A 165 17.68 -3.28 -7.95
C THR A 165 17.75 -4.15 -9.20
N ARG A 166 18.90 -4.81 -9.39
CA ARG A 166 19.06 -5.80 -10.44
C ARG A 166 18.24 -7.05 -10.08
N PRO A 167 17.69 -7.76 -11.07
CA PRO A 167 16.99 -9.00 -10.83
C PRO A 167 18.03 -10.07 -10.49
N ASP A 168 18.34 -10.23 -9.20
CA ASP A 168 19.02 -11.42 -8.70
C ASP A 168 17.92 -12.45 -8.42
N GLU A 169 17.98 -13.58 -9.14
CA GLU A 169 17.14 -14.78 -8.97
C GLU A 169 15.62 -14.54 -8.80
N GLY A 170 14.96 -14.06 -9.87
CA GLY A 170 13.53 -14.30 -10.08
C GLY A 170 12.56 -13.20 -9.62
N ASP A 171 13.00 -12.24 -8.80
CA ASP A 171 12.09 -11.27 -8.16
C ASP A 171 11.92 -9.94 -8.90
N GLY A 172 12.31 -9.84 -10.18
CA GLY A 172 12.10 -8.67 -11.05
C GLY A 172 12.81 -7.36 -10.64
N GLY A 173 13.22 -7.22 -9.38
CA GLY A 173 13.85 -6.06 -8.77
C GLY A 173 12.89 -5.26 -7.88
N SER A 174 13.38 -4.87 -6.70
CA SER A 174 12.76 -3.96 -5.74
C SER A 174 13.27 -2.52 -5.87
N LEU A 175 12.49 -1.55 -5.41
CA LEU A 175 12.92 -0.15 -5.26
C LEU A 175 14.13 -0.02 -4.34
N THR A 176 15.02 0.92 -4.65
CA THR A 176 16.13 1.27 -3.76
C THR A 176 15.73 2.36 -2.78
N PRO A 177 16.46 2.53 -1.65
CA PRO A 177 16.22 3.64 -0.73
C PRO A 177 16.29 5.02 -1.40
N ALA A 178 17.15 5.18 -2.40
CA ALA A 178 17.27 6.42 -3.18
C ALA A 178 15.99 6.73 -3.97
N ALA A 179 15.36 5.72 -4.56
CA ALA A 179 14.10 5.90 -5.27
C ALA A 179 12.93 6.23 -4.32
N VAL A 180 12.90 5.61 -3.14
CA VAL A 180 11.89 5.92 -2.11
C VAL A 180 12.01 7.38 -1.66
N ALA A 181 13.22 7.84 -1.35
CA ALA A 181 13.47 9.21 -0.93
C ALA A 181 13.03 10.26 -1.99
N LEU A 182 13.27 9.99 -3.28
CA LEU A 182 12.82 10.86 -4.37
C LEU A 182 11.29 10.98 -4.45
N LEU A 183 10.58 9.90 -4.14
CA LEU A 183 9.12 9.88 -4.18
C LEU A 183 8.52 10.60 -2.96
N GLU A 184 9.10 10.42 -1.78
CA GLU A 184 8.66 11.03 -0.51
C GLU A 184 8.86 12.55 -0.46
N GLN A 185 9.95 13.09 -1.04
CA GLN A 185 10.26 14.53 -0.99
C GLN A 185 9.15 15.45 -1.54
N GLN A 186 8.29 14.96 -2.44
CA GLN A 186 7.18 15.76 -3.00
C GLN A 186 5.85 15.57 -2.27
N ALA A 187 5.68 14.47 -1.53
CA ALA A 187 4.51 14.33 -0.67
C ALA A 187 4.53 15.41 0.43
N GLY A 188 5.73 15.80 0.89
CA GLY A 188 5.93 16.94 1.79
C GLY A 188 5.68 18.32 1.17
N GLU A 189 5.97 18.50 -0.13
CA GLU A 189 5.77 19.79 -0.83
C GLU A 189 4.30 20.03 -1.25
N ALA A 190 3.53 18.97 -1.51
CA ALA A 190 2.11 19.06 -1.84
C ALA A 190 1.22 19.41 -0.63
N GLY A 191 1.73 19.30 0.61
CA GLY A 191 1.05 19.68 1.85
C GLY A 191 1.38 21.09 2.37
N GLY A 192 2.18 21.87 1.63
CA GLY A 192 2.72 23.17 2.07
C GLY A 192 2.27 24.36 1.22
N SER A 193 1.04 24.36 0.71
CA SER A 193 0.43 25.48 0.00
C SER A 193 -0.88 25.90 0.68
N ASP A 194 -0.79 26.34 1.94
CA ASP A 194 -1.70 27.32 2.51
C ASP A 194 -0.98 28.02 3.67
N GLY A 195 -0.73 29.32 3.52
CA GLY A 195 0.00 30.17 4.45
C GLY A 195 0.69 31.34 3.77
#